data_AF-A0A6V8R3H9-F1
#
_entry.id   AF-A0A6V8R3H9-F1
#
_cell.length_a   1.000
_cell.length_b   1.000
_cell.length_c   1.000
_cell.angle_alpha   90.00
_cell.angle_beta   90.00
_cell.angle_gamma   90.00
#
_symmetry.space_group_name_H-M   'P 1'
#
loop_
_entity.id
_entity.type
_entity.pdbx_description
1 polymer ?
#
loop_
_entity_poly.entity_id
_entity_poly.type
_entity_poly.pdbx_seq_one_letter_code
_entity_poly.pdbx_strand_id
1 'polypeptide(L)'
;MGSPDPYGRQLNGMGGGVSSLSKVCVVSPSTRDDADVDFEFVQVVIDDGSLDFASNCGIMIAAIGPFALDEGLLSSSNGSLASAANYASVRIYNTNTKKIVISSFPINRDDSKFVPNGTYRMEGVPGTASRISLSFQSPGGTQTGKVLPTGLGITSMNVTDKKGRKVNASLLDVANPGVYVDGSDLEIRPDIAPAELDHQKETLALLEAIRREAAELMGMDPNTSSVPKVVILFMPIDKEVSTGANIECLVLSMGQVSLAKWKGH
;
A
#
# COMPACT_ATOMS: atom_id res chain seq x y z
N MET A 1 -18.80 4.17 -7.50
CA MET A 1 -18.44 3.14 -6.51
C MET A 1 -19.60 2.65 -5.66
N GLY A 2 -20.73 3.38 -5.57
CA GLY A 2 -21.81 3.00 -4.63
C GLY A 2 -21.65 3.68 -3.27
N SER A 3 -20.95 4.82 -3.23
CA SER A 3 -20.79 5.68 -2.06
C SER A 3 -21.36 7.07 -2.36
N PRO A 4 -21.82 7.83 -1.35
CA PRO A 4 -21.90 7.45 0.08
C PRO A 4 -22.86 6.28 0.33
N ASP A 5 -22.48 5.38 1.23
CA ASP A 5 -23.33 4.29 1.71
C ASP A 5 -23.18 4.09 3.23
N PRO A 6 -24.14 4.61 4.03
CA PRO A 6 -24.10 4.49 5.49
C PRO A 6 -24.28 3.04 5.97
N TYR A 7 -24.70 2.11 5.10
CA TYR A 7 -24.78 0.69 5.42
C TYR A 7 -23.48 -0.07 5.13
N GLY A 8 -22.52 0.57 4.46
CA GLY A 8 -21.21 0.00 4.17
C GLY A 8 -21.22 -1.17 3.19
N ARG A 9 -22.20 -1.26 2.28
CA ARG A 9 -22.37 -2.42 1.38
C ARG A 9 -22.04 -2.12 -0.09
N GLN A 10 -22.22 -0.88 -0.53
CA GLN A 10 -22.02 -0.38 -1.89
C GLN A 10 -22.83 -1.13 -2.97
N LEU A 11 -24.03 -1.62 -2.63
CA LEU A 11 -24.85 -2.51 -3.51
C LEU A 11 -25.33 -1.86 -4.83
N ASN A 12 -25.27 -0.54 -4.94
CA ASN A 12 -25.65 0.22 -6.13
C ASN A 12 -24.43 0.73 -6.92
N GLY A 13 -23.28 0.08 -6.79
CA GLY A 13 -22.06 0.41 -7.54
C GLY A 13 -21.06 -0.73 -7.63
N MET A 14 -19.85 -0.41 -8.07
CA MET A 14 -18.76 -1.38 -8.26
C MET A 14 -17.98 -1.70 -6.98
N GLY A 15 -18.20 -0.95 -5.90
CA GLY A 15 -17.49 -1.13 -4.64
C GLY A 15 -17.98 -2.36 -3.87
N GLY A 16 -17.11 -2.92 -3.03
CA GLY A 16 -17.40 -4.14 -2.27
C GLY A 16 -17.72 -3.93 -0.79
N GLY A 17 -17.97 -2.70 -0.33
CA GLY A 17 -18.30 -2.41 1.08
C GLY A 17 -17.12 -2.49 2.05
N VAL A 18 -15.91 -2.69 1.56
CA VAL A 18 -14.67 -2.68 2.35
C VAL A 18 -13.58 -1.86 1.65
N SER A 19 -12.65 -1.29 2.42
CA SER A 19 -11.63 -0.35 1.92
C SER A 19 -10.75 -0.93 0.80
N SER A 20 -10.47 -2.24 0.84
CA SER A 20 -9.71 -2.96 -0.18
C SER A 20 -10.45 -3.06 -1.53
N LEU A 21 -11.78 -2.93 -1.54
CA LEU A 21 -12.65 -3.05 -2.72
C LEU A 21 -13.34 -1.74 -3.11
N SER A 22 -12.97 -0.60 -2.52
CA SER A 22 -13.52 0.73 -2.82
C SER A 22 -12.41 1.65 -3.36
N LYS A 23 -11.91 1.34 -4.55
CA LYS A 23 -10.70 1.96 -5.14
C LYS A 23 -10.96 2.37 -6.58
N VAL A 24 -10.39 3.51 -6.99
CA VAL A 24 -10.36 3.96 -8.38
C VAL A 24 -8.91 4.19 -8.80
N CYS A 25 -8.60 3.81 -10.03
CA CYS A 25 -7.31 4.07 -10.69
C CYS A 25 -7.59 4.89 -11.94
N VAL A 26 -7.00 6.09 -12.02
CA VAL A 26 -7.04 6.91 -13.23
C VAL A 26 -5.71 6.72 -13.95
N VAL A 27 -5.78 6.39 -15.24
CA VAL A 27 -4.60 6.09 -16.05
C VAL A 27 -4.70 6.85 -17.36
N SER A 28 -3.61 7.51 -17.75
CA SER A 28 -3.51 8.22 -19.02
C SER A 28 -2.12 8.06 -19.62
N PRO A 29 -1.96 8.20 -20.94
CA PRO A 29 -0.62 8.33 -21.54
C PRO A 29 0.14 9.47 -20.87
N SER A 30 1.42 9.26 -20.56
CA SER A 30 2.24 10.31 -19.94
C SER A 30 2.74 11.29 -21.01
N THR A 31 2.86 12.55 -20.62
CA THR A 31 3.56 13.58 -21.41
C THR A 31 5.02 13.74 -21.00
N ARG A 32 5.50 12.93 -20.04
CA ARG A 32 6.85 13.00 -19.49
C ARG A 32 7.80 12.10 -20.27
N ASP A 33 9.06 12.50 -20.38
CA ASP A 33 10.10 11.69 -21.03
C ASP A 33 10.53 10.47 -20.18
N ASP A 34 10.36 10.55 -18.85
CA ASP A 34 10.75 9.52 -17.88
C ASP A 34 9.63 8.51 -17.56
N ALA A 35 8.44 8.65 -18.17
CA ALA A 35 7.29 7.80 -17.93
C ALA A 35 6.53 7.45 -19.23
N ASP A 36 5.80 6.34 -19.20
CA ASP A 36 4.97 5.89 -20.31
C ASP A 36 3.49 6.19 -20.05
N VAL A 37 3.07 6.04 -18.79
CA VAL A 37 1.72 6.38 -18.32
C VAL A 37 1.77 7.11 -16.99
N ASP A 38 0.80 7.99 -16.79
CA ASP A 38 0.49 8.59 -15.51
C ASP A 38 -0.57 7.75 -14.80
N PHE A 39 -0.41 7.58 -13.50
CA PHE A 39 -1.28 6.79 -12.64
C PHE A 39 -1.65 7.58 -11.39
N GLU A 40 -2.95 7.74 -11.16
CA GLU A 40 -3.50 8.30 -9.93
C GLU A 40 -4.37 7.27 -9.21
N PHE A 41 -4.03 7.04 -7.94
CA PHE A 41 -4.84 6.25 -7.03
C PHE A 41 -5.82 7.16 -6.28
N VAL A 42 -7.07 6.70 -6.20
CA VAL A 42 -8.11 7.35 -5.41
C VAL A 42 -8.76 6.32 -4.49
N GLN A 43 -8.64 6.53 -3.18
CA GLN A 43 -9.41 5.78 -2.20
C GLN A 43 -10.79 6.44 -2.06
N VAL A 44 -11.86 5.67 -2.29
CA VAL A 44 -13.22 6.16 -2.10
C VAL A 44 -13.70 5.77 -0.72
N VAL A 45 -13.96 6.76 0.14
CA VAL A 45 -14.49 6.56 1.48
C VAL A 45 -15.94 6.08 1.38
N ILE A 46 -16.25 4.99 2.09
CA ILE A 46 -17.52 4.29 1.90
C ILE A 46 -18.68 5.08 2.48
N ASP A 47 -18.50 5.57 3.72
CA ASP A 47 -19.54 6.21 4.52
C ASP A 47 -20.02 7.54 3.90
N ASP A 48 -19.09 8.48 3.68
CA ASP A 48 -19.41 9.83 3.21
C ASP A 48 -19.15 10.07 1.72
N GLY A 49 -18.53 9.12 1.01
CA GLY A 49 -18.22 9.24 -0.42
C GLY A 49 -17.05 10.18 -0.75
N SER A 50 -16.33 10.67 0.25
CA SER A 50 -15.16 11.52 0.03
C SER A 50 -14.05 10.77 -0.73
N LEU A 51 -13.27 11.54 -1.50
CA LEU A 51 -12.19 11.04 -2.33
C LEU A 51 -10.85 11.40 -1.68
N ASP A 52 -10.05 10.38 -1.39
CA ASP A 52 -8.73 10.55 -0.81
C ASP A 52 -7.62 10.21 -1.83
N PHE A 53 -6.79 11.21 -2.09
CA PHE A 53 -5.66 11.19 -3.02
C PHE A 53 -4.30 11.15 -2.30
N ALA A 54 -4.29 11.15 -0.96
CA ALA A 54 -3.06 11.29 -0.19
C ALA A 54 -2.18 10.04 -0.22
N SER A 55 -2.73 8.85 -0.52
CA SER A 55 -1.98 7.60 -0.49
C SER A 55 -1.74 7.01 -1.87
N ASN A 56 -0.75 6.13 -1.98
CA ASN A 56 -0.62 5.17 -3.08
C ASN A 56 -1.11 3.79 -2.66
N CYS A 57 -1.54 2.97 -3.62
CA CYS A 57 -1.85 1.56 -3.43
C CYS A 57 -0.92 0.67 -4.26
N GLY A 58 0.07 0.04 -3.59
CA GLY A 58 1.01 -0.87 -4.23
C GLY A 58 0.39 -2.13 -4.83
N ILE A 59 -0.82 -2.53 -4.40
CA ILE A 59 -1.55 -3.65 -5.01
C ILE A 59 -2.11 -3.22 -6.37
N MET A 60 -2.72 -2.03 -6.44
CA MET A 60 -3.34 -1.55 -7.68
C MET A 60 -2.30 -1.21 -8.75
N ILE A 61 -1.12 -0.70 -8.37
CA ILE A 61 -0.08 -0.34 -9.34
C ILE A 61 0.41 -1.55 -10.17
N ALA A 62 0.27 -2.78 -9.63
CA ALA A 62 0.60 -4.01 -10.36
C ALA A 62 -0.24 -4.19 -11.63
N ALA A 63 -1.51 -3.75 -11.62
CA ALA A 63 -2.42 -3.88 -12.76
C ALA A 63 -2.16 -2.81 -13.84
N ILE A 64 -1.50 -1.69 -13.51
CA ILE A 64 -1.41 -0.52 -14.39
C ILE A 64 -0.55 -0.79 -15.63
N GLY A 65 0.58 -1.49 -15.47
CA GLY A 65 1.43 -1.85 -16.60
C GLY A 65 0.69 -2.70 -17.64
N PRO A 66 0.12 -3.87 -17.25
CA PRO A 66 -0.71 -4.68 -18.12
C PRO A 66 -1.90 -3.93 -18.74
N PHE A 67 -2.63 -3.15 -17.93
CA PHE A 67 -3.77 -2.35 -18.40
C PHE A 67 -3.35 -1.35 -19.47
N ALA A 68 -2.26 -0.61 -19.26
CA ALA A 68 -1.77 0.37 -20.22
C ALA A 68 -1.38 -0.26 -21.56
N LEU A 69 -0.80 -1.46 -21.53
CA LEU A 69 -0.50 -2.22 -22.75
C LEU A 69 -1.78 -2.66 -23.46
N ASP A 70 -2.69 -3.32 -22.74
CA ASP A 70 -3.87 -3.94 -23.34
C ASP A 70 -4.87 -2.89 -23.87
N GLU A 71 -4.97 -1.73 -23.24
CA GLU A 71 -5.80 -0.60 -23.66
C GLU A 71 -5.11 0.33 -24.67
N GLY A 72 -3.85 0.05 -25.04
CA GLY A 72 -3.13 0.84 -26.05
C GLY A 72 -2.76 2.26 -25.60
N LEU A 73 -2.51 2.46 -24.30
CA LEU A 73 -2.10 3.76 -23.73
C LEU A 73 -0.61 4.05 -23.89
N LEU A 74 0.18 3.08 -24.34
CA LEU A 74 1.62 3.24 -24.55
C LEU A 74 1.89 3.97 -25.88
N SER A 75 2.56 5.12 -25.82
CA SER A 75 2.95 5.86 -27.02
C SER A 75 4.00 5.11 -27.84
N SER A 76 3.86 5.12 -29.17
CA SER A 76 4.86 4.59 -30.12
C SER A 76 6.19 5.33 -30.04
N SER A 77 6.20 6.59 -29.58
CA SER A 77 7.40 7.43 -29.50
C SER A 77 8.34 7.08 -28.35
N ASN A 78 7.86 6.38 -27.33
CA ASN A 78 8.59 6.26 -26.06
C ASN A 78 9.55 5.06 -26.00
N GLY A 79 9.64 4.24 -27.06
CA GLY A 79 10.63 3.15 -27.15
C GLY A 79 10.53 2.08 -26.05
N SER A 80 9.50 2.12 -25.19
CA SER A 80 9.48 1.43 -23.90
C SER A 80 8.94 0.00 -23.93
N LEU A 81 8.56 -0.53 -25.09
CA LEU A 81 8.52 -1.98 -25.25
C LEU A 81 9.95 -2.50 -25.41
N ALA A 82 10.72 -2.50 -24.31
CA ALA A 82 11.95 -3.27 -24.20
C ALA A 82 11.59 -4.76 -24.21
N SER A 83 11.24 -5.25 -25.40
CA SER A 83 10.88 -6.63 -25.67
C SER A 83 12.16 -7.45 -25.68
N ALA A 84 12.60 -7.87 -24.49
CA ALA A 84 13.09 -9.24 -24.43
C ALA A 84 11.88 -10.10 -24.82
N ALA A 85 12.01 -10.95 -25.83
CA ALA A 85 10.92 -11.40 -26.69
C ALA A 85 9.63 -11.99 -26.03
N ASN A 86 9.48 -12.06 -24.71
CA ASN A 86 8.27 -12.49 -23.99
C ASN A 86 7.88 -11.57 -22.81
N TYR A 87 8.50 -10.40 -22.63
CA TYR A 87 8.26 -9.50 -21.50
C TYR A 87 8.16 -8.05 -21.96
N ALA A 88 7.31 -7.29 -21.27
CA ALA A 88 7.23 -5.84 -21.39
C ALA A 88 7.64 -5.18 -20.08
N SER A 89 8.16 -3.96 -20.16
CA SER A 89 8.41 -3.07 -19.03
C SER A 89 7.73 -1.73 -19.28
N VAL A 90 6.94 -1.25 -18.33
CA VAL A 90 6.22 0.02 -18.40
C VAL A 90 6.66 0.92 -17.26
N ARG A 91 7.06 2.15 -17.57
CA ARG A 91 7.39 3.20 -16.60
C ARG A 91 6.11 3.95 -16.22
N ILE A 92 5.73 3.85 -14.95
CA ILE A 92 4.50 4.42 -14.42
C ILE A 92 4.89 5.62 -13.54
N TYR A 93 4.46 6.81 -13.92
CA TYR A 93 4.53 7.97 -13.04
C TYR A 93 3.31 7.99 -12.12
N ASN A 94 3.55 7.77 -10.83
CA ASN A 94 2.50 7.82 -9.82
C ASN A 94 2.29 9.28 -9.38
N THR A 95 1.13 9.86 -9.69
CA THR A 95 0.85 11.29 -9.42
C THR A 95 0.73 11.59 -7.93
N ASN A 96 0.24 10.64 -7.12
CA ASN A 96 0.10 10.79 -5.67
C ASN A 96 1.46 10.95 -4.98
N THR A 97 2.45 10.15 -5.40
CA THR A 97 3.77 10.05 -4.74
C THR A 97 4.88 10.79 -5.49
N LYS A 98 4.61 11.20 -6.74
CA LYS A 98 5.57 11.82 -7.67
C LYS A 98 6.79 10.92 -7.92
N LYS A 99 6.59 9.60 -7.90
CA LYS A 99 7.64 8.59 -8.11
C LYS A 99 7.41 7.80 -9.39
N ILE A 100 8.50 7.30 -9.95
CA ILE A 100 8.47 6.34 -11.05
C ILE A 100 8.47 4.92 -10.51
N VAL A 101 7.58 4.08 -11.04
CA VAL A 101 7.55 2.65 -10.78
C VAL A 101 7.67 1.92 -12.11
N ILE A 102 8.60 0.96 -12.19
CA ILE A 102 8.76 0.13 -13.38
C ILE A 102 7.99 -1.16 -13.17
N SER A 103 6.99 -1.42 -14.02
CA SER A 103 6.21 -2.65 -14.03
C SER A 103 6.69 -3.57 -15.14
N SER A 104 7.17 -4.76 -14.78
CA SER A 104 7.66 -5.77 -15.72
C SER A 104 6.81 -7.04 -15.65
N PHE A 105 6.30 -7.49 -16.79
CA PHE A 105 5.31 -8.57 -16.87
C PHE A 105 5.38 -9.34 -18.21
N PRO A 106 4.93 -10.60 -18.24
CA PRO A 106 4.97 -11.40 -19.46
C PRO A 106 3.92 -10.95 -20.48
N ILE A 107 4.31 -11.01 -21.76
CA ILE A 107 3.44 -10.69 -22.90
C ILE A 107 3.49 -11.84 -23.92
N ASN A 108 2.40 -11.98 -24.68
CA ASN A 108 2.33 -12.88 -25.82
C ASN A 108 3.04 -12.25 -27.02
N ARG A 109 3.87 -13.03 -27.71
CA ARG A 109 4.65 -12.57 -28.87
C ARG A 109 3.77 -12.15 -30.04
N ASP A 110 2.69 -12.89 -30.26
CA ASP A 110 1.96 -12.80 -31.52
C ASP A 110 1.04 -11.58 -31.57
N ASP A 111 0.50 -11.17 -30.42
CA ASP A 111 -0.46 -10.06 -30.31
C ASP A 111 0.01 -8.93 -29.37
N SER A 112 1.19 -9.07 -28.74
CA SER A 112 1.72 -8.11 -27.76
C SER A 112 0.74 -7.79 -26.62
N LYS A 113 -0.08 -8.77 -26.21
CA LYS A 113 -1.01 -8.64 -25.07
C LYS A 113 -0.43 -9.23 -23.79
N PHE A 114 -0.94 -8.77 -22.65
CA PHE A 114 -0.59 -9.34 -21.36
C PHE A 114 -0.95 -10.83 -21.28
N VAL A 115 -0.08 -11.63 -20.67
CA VAL A 115 -0.35 -13.05 -20.37
C VAL A 115 -0.79 -13.16 -18.90
N PRO A 116 -2.10 -13.33 -18.59
CA PRO A 116 -2.57 -13.38 -17.21
C PRO A 116 -2.26 -14.71 -16.51
N ASN A 117 -2.16 -15.81 -17.26
CA ASN A 117 -1.98 -17.16 -16.72
C ASN A 117 -0.50 -17.48 -16.48
N GLY A 118 -0.20 -18.02 -15.30
CA GLY A 118 1.15 -18.43 -14.92
C GLY A 118 1.13 -19.29 -13.67
N THR A 119 2.32 -19.59 -13.14
CA THR A 119 2.52 -20.48 -11.99
C THR A 119 2.83 -19.74 -10.69
N TYR A 120 2.86 -18.40 -10.71
CA TYR A 120 3.17 -17.61 -9.51
C TYR A 120 2.00 -17.64 -8.54
N ARG A 121 2.30 -17.87 -7.26
CA ARG A 121 1.33 -17.84 -6.15
C ARG A 121 1.61 -16.63 -5.28
N MET A 122 0.55 -15.92 -4.91
CA MET A 122 0.60 -14.81 -3.96
C MET A 122 -0.24 -15.15 -2.74
N GLU A 123 0.29 -14.92 -1.54
CA GLU A 123 -0.45 -15.13 -0.30
C GLU A 123 -1.70 -14.23 -0.26
N GLY A 124 -2.84 -14.77 0.17
CA GLY A 124 -4.12 -14.07 0.15
C GLY A 124 -4.88 -14.08 -1.19
N VAL A 125 -4.28 -14.58 -2.27
CA VAL A 125 -4.95 -14.70 -3.59
C VAL A 125 -5.12 -16.18 -3.98
N PRO A 126 -6.36 -16.68 -4.18
CA PRO A 126 -6.59 -18.04 -4.64
C PRO A 126 -6.00 -18.32 -6.03
N GLY A 127 -5.37 -19.48 -6.21
CA GLY A 127 -4.87 -19.96 -7.50
C GLY A 127 -3.44 -19.53 -7.84
N THR A 128 -3.14 -19.46 -9.14
CA THR A 128 -1.86 -19.02 -9.70
C THR A 128 -2.10 -18.05 -10.86
N ALA A 129 -1.18 -17.11 -11.06
CA ALA A 129 -1.20 -16.18 -12.17
C ALA A 129 0.22 -15.91 -12.68
N SER A 130 0.35 -15.09 -13.72
CA SER A 130 1.64 -14.55 -14.15
C SER A 130 2.25 -13.64 -13.09
N ARG A 131 3.58 -13.67 -13.00
CA ARG A 131 4.32 -12.77 -12.11
C ARG A 131 4.43 -11.39 -12.74
N ILE A 132 4.00 -10.37 -12.01
CA ILE A 132 4.27 -8.95 -12.30
C ILE A 132 5.31 -8.47 -11.28
N SER A 133 6.41 -7.91 -11.76
CA SER A 133 7.47 -7.36 -10.90
C SER A 133 7.43 -5.85 -10.91
N LEU A 134 7.39 -5.25 -9.73
CA LEU A 134 7.36 -3.80 -9.55
C LEU A 134 8.70 -3.33 -8.96
N SER A 135 9.32 -2.34 -9.61
CA SER A 135 10.54 -1.69 -9.12
C SER A 135 10.27 -0.22 -8.83
N PHE A 136 10.22 0.14 -7.55
CA PHE A 136 9.97 1.51 -7.09
C PHE A 136 11.26 2.32 -7.13
N GLN A 137 11.33 3.31 -8.02
CA GLN A 137 12.51 4.14 -8.19
C GLN A 137 12.53 5.26 -7.15
N SER A 138 13.63 5.38 -6.38
CA SER A 138 13.81 6.41 -5.35
C SER A 138 12.57 6.58 -4.43
N PRO A 139 12.14 5.52 -3.72
CA PRO A 139 10.83 5.46 -3.07
C PRO A 139 10.68 6.36 -1.83
N GLY A 140 11.76 7.00 -1.37
CA GLY A 140 11.77 7.83 -0.18
C GLY A 140 11.12 9.21 -0.37
N GLY A 141 10.54 9.75 0.69
CA GLY A 141 10.05 11.13 0.74
C GLY A 141 8.87 11.39 -0.19
N THR A 142 7.90 10.49 -0.25
CA THR A 142 6.73 10.60 -1.14
C THR A 142 5.80 11.76 -0.77
N GLN A 143 5.72 12.10 0.52
CA GLN A 143 4.87 13.20 1.01
C GLN A 143 5.65 14.24 1.81
N THR A 144 6.69 13.81 2.52
CA THR A 144 7.49 14.63 3.43
C THR A 144 8.80 15.12 2.79
N GLY A 145 9.16 14.57 1.63
CA GLY A 145 10.43 14.85 0.95
C GLY A 145 11.66 14.19 1.59
N LYS A 146 11.51 13.43 2.69
CA LYS A 146 12.62 12.74 3.38
C LYS A 146 12.24 11.29 3.71
N VAL A 147 13.22 10.39 3.75
CA VAL A 147 13.00 9.01 4.24
C VAL A 147 12.68 9.00 5.73
N LEU A 148 13.38 9.84 6.50
CA LEU A 148 13.21 10.04 7.93
C LEU A 148 12.74 11.48 8.17
N PRO A 149 11.43 11.76 8.26
CA PRO A 149 10.92 13.12 8.42
C PRO A 149 11.43 13.81 9.69
N THR A 150 11.57 13.05 10.79
CA THR A 150 12.12 13.52 12.07
C THR A 150 13.65 13.56 12.10
N GLY A 151 14.32 12.96 11.12
CA GLY A 151 15.77 12.77 11.10
C GLY A 151 16.30 11.71 12.08
N LEU A 152 15.42 11.02 12.81
CA LEU A 152 15.77 10.00 13.80
C LEU A 152 15.35 8.61 13.33
N GLY A 153 16.17 7.60 13.61
CA GLY A 153 15.80 6.20 13.35
C GLY A 153 14.71 5.69 14.28
N ILE A 154 14.68 6.18 15.53
CA ILE A 154 13.64 5.90 16.53
C ILE A 154 13.23 7.23 17.14
N THR A 155 11.92 7.47 17.23
CA THR A 155 11.30 8.66 17.81
C THR A 155 10.52 8.25 19.07
N SER A 156 10.78 8.94 20.19
CA SER A 156 9.98 8.76 21.41
C SER A 156 8.77 9.69 21.37
N MET A 157 7.58 9.10 21.47
CA MET A 157 6.30 9.77 21.32
C MET A 157 5.76 10.22 22.68
N ASN A 158 4.82 11.17 22.70
CA ASN A 158 4.14 11.60 23.92
C ASN A 158 2.95 10.70 24.26
N VAL A 159 2.36 10.03 23.26
CA VAL A 159 1.39 8.96 23.47
C VAL A 159 1.99 7.87 24.35
N THR A 160 1.21 7.43 25.33
CA THR A 160 1.58 6.40 26.28
C THR A 160 0.80 5.11 26.07
N ASP A 161 1.45 3.98 26.29
CA ASP A 161 0.82 2.66 26.30
C ASP A 161 -0.11 2.45 27.52
N LYS A 162 -0.69 1.25 27.62
CA LYS A 162 -1.58 0.84 28.73
C LYS A 162 -0.91 0.87 30.11
N LYS A 163 0.42 0.93 30.17
CA LYS A 163 1.23 1.00 31.40
C LYS A 163 1.74 2.41 31.69
N GLY A 164 1.34 3.40 30.90
CA GLY A 164 1.79 4.79 31.05
C GLY A 164 3.21 5.04 30.56
N ARG A 165 3.80 4.12 29.78
CA ARG A 165 5.14 4.28 29.19
C ARG A 165 5.02 4.98 27.85
N LYS A 166 5.97 5.87 27.53
CA LYS A 166 6.05 6.48 26.19
C LYS A 166 6.25 5.42 25.13
N VAL A 167 5.53 5.55 24.02
CA VAL A 167 5.69 4.69 22.85
C VAL A 167 6.93 5.14 22.06
N ASN A 168 7.73 4.18 21.59
CA ASN A 168 8.81 4.43 20.64
C ASN A 168 8.38 3.92 19.27
N ALA A 169 8.69 4.69 18.23
CA ALA A 169 8.34 4.32 16.87
C ALA A 169 9.37 4.81 15.85
N SER A 170 9.49 4.10 14.74
CA SER A 170 10.21 4.59 13.55
C SER A 170 9.21 5.26 12.62
N LEU A 171 9.48 6.51 12.22
CA LEU A 171 8.60 7.30 11.36
C LEU A 171 9.28 7.38 9.99
N LEU A 172 8.75 6.64 9.01
CA LEU A 172 9.36 6.51 7.69
C LEU A 172 8.41 7.03 6.63
N ASP A 173 8.95 7.65 5.58
CA ASP A 173 8.22 7.94 4.35
C ASP A 173 8.93 7.25 3.18
N VAL A 174 8.50 6.02 2.90
CA VAL A 174 9.02 5.16 1.83
C VAL A 174 7.83 4.46 1.16
N ALA A 175 7.60 4.76 -0.12
CA ALA A 175 6.40 4.40 -0.90
C ALA A 175 5.07 4.97 -0.36
N ASN A 176 4.85 4.93 0.96
CA ASN A 176 3.87 5.72 1.70
C ASN A 176 4.47 6.09 3.08
N PRO A 177 4.03 7.19 3.68
CA PRO A 177 4.29 7.49 5.09
C PRO A 177 3.76 6.39 6.01
N GLY A 178 4.55 6.01 7.01
CA GLY A 178 4.23 4.96 7.98
C GLY A 178 4.87 5.20 9.35
N VAL A 179 4.14 4.85 10.40
CA VAL A 179 4.63 4.75 11.78
C VAL A 179 4.76 3.27 12.14
N TYR A 180 5.98 2.88 12.53
CA TYR A 180 6.35 1.50 12.79
C TYR A 180 6.58 1.32 14.29
N VAL A 181 5.80 0.44 14.90
CA VAL A 181 5.80 0.20 16.36
C VAL A 181 6.03 -1.27 16.64
N ASP A 182 6.74 -1.57 17.73
CA ASP A 182 6.87 -2.95 18.21
C ASP A 182 5.55 -3.40 18.85
N GLY A 183 5.00 -4.53 18.39
CA GLY A 183 3.76 -5.07 18.92
C GLY A 183 3.85 -5.49 20.39
N SER A 184 5.05 -5.89 20.85
CA SER A 184 5.29 -6.25 22.25
C SER A 184 5.23 -5.06 23.19
N ASP A 185 5.64 -3.87 22.74
CA ASP A 185 5.50 -2.61 23.50
C ASP A 185 4.04 -2.25 23.73
N LEU A 186 3.15 -2.66 22.82
CA LEU A 186 1.71 -2.43 22.87
C LEU A 186 0.92 -3.62 23.45
N GLU A 187 1.59 -4.67 23.90
CA GLU A 187 1.00 -5.92 24.41
C GLU A 187 0.08 -6.63 23.39
N ILE A 188 0.38 -6.47 22.10
CA ILE A 188 -0.32 -7.15 21.01
C ILE A 188 0.39 -8.48 20.76
N ARG A 189 -0.37 -9.58 20.75
CA ARG A 189 0.20 -10.89 20.47
C ARG A 189 0.55 -11.02 18.98
N PRO A 190 1.69 -11.65 18.63
CA PRO A 190 2.08 -11.83 17.23
C PRO A 190 1.08 -12.69 16.44
N ASP A 191 0.38 -13.61 17.11
CA ASP A 191 -0.61 -14.51 16.51
C ASP A 191 -2.03 -13.94 16.43
N ILE A 192 -2.24 -12.67 16.78
CA ILE A 192 -3.57 -12.06 16.79
C ILE A 192 -4.19 -12.08 15.39
N ALA A 193 -5.45 -12.51 15.32
CA ALA A 193 -6.22 -12.44 14.08
C ALA A 193 -6.71 -11.00 13.84
N PRO A 194 -6.76 -10.50 12.59
CA PRO A 194 -7.29 -9.17 12.29
C PRO A 194 -8.65 -8.89 12.92
N ALA A 195 -9.59 -9.83 12.80
CA ALA A 195 -10.92 -9.72 13.39
C ALA A 195 -10.89 -9.64 14.93
N GLU A 196 -9.95 -10.31 15.60
CA GLU A 196 -9.80 -10.21 17.05
C GLU A 196 -9.31 -8.81 17.44
N LEU A 197 -8.33 -8.26 16.71
CA LEU A 197 -7.82 -6.91 16.97
C LEU A 197 -8.87 -5.83 16.69
N ASP A 198 -9.70 -6.00 15.65
CA ASP A 198 -10.81 -5.09 15.33
C ASP A 198 -11.84 -4.97 16.47
N HIS A 199 -11.92 -5.98 17.36
CA HIS A 199 -12.77 -5.93 18.55
C HIS A 199 -12.11 -5.28 19.78
N GLN A 200 -10.80 -4.99 19.75
CA GLN A 200 -10.08 -4.38 20.86
C GLN A 200 -10.10 -2.84 20.79
N LYS A 201 -11.22 -2.24 21.17
CA LYS A 201 -11.46 -0.78 21.07
C LYS A 201 -10.35 0.09 21.69
N GLU A 202 -9.86 -0.28 22.87
CA GLU A 202 -8.79 0.48 23.54
C GLU A 202 -7.46 0.41 22.77
N THR A 203 -7.13 -0.76 22.24
CA THR A 203 -5.93 -0.96 21.42
C THR A 203 -6.02 -0.17 20.12
N LEU A 204 -7.19 -0.17 19.46
CA LEU A 204 -7.43 0.63 18.25
C LEU A 204 -7.35 2.14 18.53
N ALA A 205 -7.89 2.60 19.66
CA ALA A 205 -7.80 4.00 20.06
C ALA A 205 -6.35 4.43 20.31
N LEU A 206 -5.54 3.56 20.93
CA LEU A 206 -4.10 3.79 21.11
C LEU A 206 -3.36 3.86 19.77
N LEU A 207 -3.62 2.93 18.85
CA LEU A 207 -3.02 2.93 17.51
C LEU A 207 -3.39 4.18 16.70
N GLU A 208 -4.63 4.66 16.82
CA GLU A 208 -5.05 5.91 16.20
C GLU A 208 -4.37 7.14 16.84
N ALA A 209 -4.20 7.16 18.16
CA ALA A 209 -3.45 8.21 18.84
C ALA A 209 -1.99 8.26 18.38
N ILE A 210 -1.34 7.09 18.27
CA ILE A 210 0.01 6.94 17.70
C ILE A 210 0.04 7.49 16.26
N ARG A 211 -0.92 7.09 15.42
CA ARG A 211 -0.99 7.55 14.02
C ARG A 211 -1.06 9.07 13.92
N ARG A 212 -1.94 9.69 14.71
CA ARG A 212 -2.15 11.15 14.71
C ARG A 212 -0.90 11.91 15.15
N GLU A 213 -0.29 11.50 16.26
CA GLU A 213 0.96 12.13 16.71
C GLU A 213 2.09 11.91 15.69
N ALA A 214 2.17 10.72 15.07
CA ALA A 214 3.15 10.49 14.00
C ALA A 214 2.92 11.41 12.79
N ALA A 215 1.66 11.64 12.38
CA ALA A 215 1.34 12.58 11.31
C ALA A 215 1.85 13.99 11.66
N GLU A 216 1.58 14.47 12.88
CA GLU A 216 2.05 15.77 13.36
C GLU A 216 3.59 15.88 13.34
N LEU A 217 4.28 14.85 13.87
CA LEU A 217 5.74 14.79 13.89
C LEU A 217 6.37 14.69 12.49
N MET A 218 5.65 14.14 11.52
CA MET A 218 6.05 14.06 10.12
C MET A 218 5.70 15.33 9.32
N GLY A 219 5.00 16.31 9.93
CA GLY A 219 4.55 17.52 9.26
C GLY A 219 3.37 17.30 8.31
N MET A 220 2.56 16.28 8.57
CA MET A 220 1.38 15.89 7.80
C MET A 220 0.09 16.27 8.52
N ASP A 221 -1.04 16.26 7.81
CA ASP A 221 -2.35 16.50 8.43
C ASP A 221 -2.81 15.28 9.27
N PRO A 222 -2.99 15.42 10.60
CA PRO A 222 -3.44 14.32 11.44
C PRO A 222 -4.87 13.87 11.16
N ASN A 223 -5.68 14.63 10.42
CA ASN A 223 -7.07 14.24 10.10
C ASN A 223 -7.16 13.35 8.86
N THR A 224 -6.10 13.27 8.05
CA THR A 224 -6.02 12.35 6.92
C THR A 224 -5.79 10.93 7.47
N SER A 225 -6.82 10.08 7.49
CA SER A 225 -6.76 8.75 8.13
C SER A 225 -6.08 7.67 7.29
N SER A 226 -5.81 7.96 6.01
CA SER A 226 -5.12 7.02 5.12
C SER A 226 -3.60 7.04 5.28
N VAL A 227 -3.03 8.11 5.83
CA VAL A 227 -1.59 8.28 6.04
C VAL A 227 -1.28 9.06 7.33
N PRO A 228 -0.16 8.76 8.02
CA PRO A 228 0.70 7.61 7.82
C PRO A 228 -0.03 6.29 8.14
N LYS A 229 0.42 5.18 7.55
CA LYS A 229 -0.04 3.84 7.92
C LYS A 229 0.52 3.47 9.29
N VAL A 230 -0.23 2.73 10.11
CA VAL A 230 0.33 2.12 11.32
C VAL A 230 0.79 0.71 10.98
N VAL A 231 2.06 0.42 11.23
CA VAL A 231 2.67 -0.90 11.00
C VAL A 231 3.15 -1.44 12.34
N ILE A 232 2.53 -2.52 12.78
CA ILE A 232 2.90 -3.22 14.00
C ILE A 232 3.86 -4.34 13.61
N LEU A 233 5.05 -4.33 14.21
CA LEU A 233 6.13 -5.27 13.94
C LEU A 233 6.17 -6.36 15.01
N PHE A 234 6.46 -7.58 14.58
CA PHE A 234 6.63 -8.72 15.47
C PHE A 234 7.86 -9.54 15.06
N MET A 235 8.49 -10.15 16.07
CA MET A 235 9.38 -11.28 15.83
C MET A 235 8.55 -12.46 15.30
N PRO A 236 8.95 -13.11 14.18
CA PRO A 236 8.23 -14.27 13.66
C PRO A 236 8.26 -15.43 14.65
N ILE A 237 7.18 -16.22 14.69
CA ILE A 237 7.17 -17.48 15.45
C ILE A 237 7.89 -18.59 14.66
N ASP A 238 8.32 -19.66 15.33
CA ASP A 238 9.15 -20.75 14.74
C ASP A 238 8.60 -21.29 13.41
N LYS A 239 7.27 -21.40 13.31
CA LYS A 239 6.59 -21.84 12.09
C LYS A 239 6.87 -20.90 10.91
N GLU A 240 6.88 -19.58 11.12
CA GLU A 240 7.12 -18.58 10.07
C GLU A 240 8.60 -18.47 9.73
N VAL A 241 9.47 -18.58 10.74
CA VAL A 241 10.92 -18.67 10.53
C VAL A 241 11.26 -19.85 9.60
N SER A 242 10.59 -20.99 9.76
CA SER A 242 10.77 -22.16 8.89
C SER A 242 10.38 -21.92 7.42
N THR A 243 9.57 -20.89 7.16
CA THR A 243 9.21 -20.42 5.81
C THR A 243 10.10 -19.29 5.28
N GLY A 244 11.15 -18.93 6.03
CA GLY A 244 12.11 -17.89 5.67
C GLY A 244 11.66 -16.47 6.01
N ALA A 245 10.69 -16.29 6.91
CA ALA A 245 10.29 -14.95 7.36
C ALA A 245 11.31 -14.40 8.38
N ASN A 246 11.74 -13.15 8.21
CA ASN A 246 12.60 -12.44 9.16
C ASN A 246 11.84 -11.50 10.08
N ILE A 247 10.69 -10.99 9.63
CA ILE A 247 9.83 -10.07 10.36
C ILE A 247 8.37 -10.29 9.95
N GLU A 248 7.47 -10.24 10.92
CA GLU A 248 6.03 -10.20 10.67
C GLU A 248 5.48 -8.80 10.89
N CYS A 249 4.55 -8.39 10.05
CA CYS A 249 3.92 -7.08 10.15
C CYS A 249 2.39 -7.19 10.06
N LEU A 250 1.71 -6.44 10.92
CA LEU A 250 0.28 -6.16 10.81
C LEU A 250 0.10 -4.67 10.47
N VAL A 251 -0.65 -4.38 9.41
CA VAL A 251 -0.82 -3.01 8.91
C VAL A 251 -2.25 -2.56 9.15
N LEU A 252 -2.41 -1.35 9.67
CA LEU A 252 -3.71 -0.69 9.78
C LEU A 252 -3.84 0.44 8.74
N SER A 253 -5.03 0.58 8.19
CA SER A 253 -5.40 1.63 7.24
C SER A 253 -6.84 2.06 7.51
N MET A 254 -7.08 3.38 7.58
CA MET A 254 -8.43 3.92 7.84
C MET A 254 -9.08 3.34 9.11
N GLY A 255 -8.28 3.09 10.15
CA GLY A 255 -8.76 2.50 11.41
C GLY A 255 -9.13 1.02 11.35
N GLN A 256 -8.91 0.34 10.22
CA GLN A 256 -9.17 -1.09 10.04
C GLN A 256 -7.87 -1.87 9.86
N VAL A 257 -7.83 -3.09 10.40
CA VAL A 257 -6.71 -4.00 10.21
C VAL A 257 -6.75 -4.58 8.81
N SER A 258 -5.60 -4.57 8.13
CA SER A 258 -5.43 -5.25 6.85
C SER A 258 -5.73 -6.75 7.01
N LEU A 259 -6.53 -7.30 6.10
CA LEU A 259 -6.81 -8.74 6.05
C LEU A 259 -5.57 -9.58 5.72
N ALA A 260 -4.51 -8.96 5.19
CA ALA A 260 -3.23 -9.60 4.93
C ALA A 260 -2.20 -9.21 6.01
N LYS A 261 -1.54 -10.23 6.57
CA LYS A 261 -0.24 -10.10 7.26
C LYS A 261 0.87 -10.04 6.22
N TRP A 262 1.88 -9.23 6.49
CA TRP A 262 3.04 -9.10 5.61
C TRP A 262 4.25 -9.78 6.23
N LYS A 263 4.97 -10.57 5.43
CA LYS A 263 6.21 -11.22 5.82
C LYS A 263 7.36 -10.59 5.06
N GLY A 264 8.37 -10.12 5.79
CA GLY A 264 9.65 -9.76 5.19
C GLY A 264 10.50 -11.02 4.99
N HIS A 265 11.02 -11.20 3.78
CA HIS A 265 11.95 -12.25 3.37
C HIS A 265 13.28 -11.64 2.93
#